data_AF-A0A920N093-F1
#
_entry.id   AF-A0A920N093-F1
#
_cell.length_a   1.000
_cell.length_b   1.000
_cell.length_c   1.000
_cell.angle_alpha   90.00
_cell.angle_beta   90.00
_cell.angle_gamma   90.00
#
_symmetry.space_group_name_H-M   'P 1'
#
loop_
_entity.id
_entity.type
_entity.pdbx_description
1 polymer ?
#
loop_
_entity_poly.entity_id
_entity_poly.type
_entity_poly.pdbx_seq_one_letter_code
_entity_poly.pdbx_strand_id
1 'polypeptide(L)'
;MTKPSRSPLSVRLVDFFLAVALFGIPALLGGRTGWGQLALVVTAAGAAISWSLGRVRGSLPGYRWNQTEPILVAGVGLLVLQVISLPPKLVQSLSPQIAEWLPLWTETELGQWTTLTLAPGATISAAISLGAMAVLFTVACQRIRTVDDVERTLKAIAIAAGLMAVFGLVQYIIGNGKFFWFYDHPFTTTAHRVKGTFTNKNHFVQFLALGTAPMAWWLLKIVGTRSGSADGPDRSRRFVSMMQRVGAGDLKPGLLMVGLGLVIFAGLLSLSRGGALALGTASLVCLVLFCRHRQVSGRLLTGLAAAGIVVGGGLSIYGFQNVSERLEDWNPGARLMIWDTNLKIVEDFTWTGTGLGTHAKPTATTCPSRSSFGNSPTPKTAPCRSPPRPGLSDCCCASRLSPSA
;
A
#
# COMPACT_ATOMS: atom_id res chain seq x y z
N MET A 1 33.18 -18.33 -27.15
CA MET A 1 32.58 -17.36 -26.21
C MET A 1 31.59 -16.50 -26.96
N THR A 2 30.30 -16.86 -26.93
CA THR A 2 29.23 -16.08 -27.56
C THR A 2 28.97 -14.84 -26.70
N LYS A 3 29.16 -13.66 -27.30
CA LYS A 3 28.86 -12.35 -26.70
C LYS A 3 27.41 -12.38 -26.21
N PRO A 4 27.08 -12.04 -24.95
CA PRO A 4 25.70 -12.04 -24.49
C PRO A 4 24.91 -11.09 -25.37
N SER A 5 23.95 -11.63 -26.13
CA SER A 5 23.10 -10.83 -27.01
C SER A 5 22.43 -9.76 -26.13
N ARG A 6 22.69 -8.48 -26.43
CA ARG A 6 22.08 -7.39 -25.66
C ARG A 6 20.57 -7.53 -25.78
N SER A 7 19.88 -7.59 -24.63
CA SER A 7 18.42 -7.61 -24.62
C SER A 7 17.87 -6.46 -25.49
N PRO A 8 16.83 -6.73 -26.30
CA PRO A 8 16.29 -5.71 -27.20
C PRO A 8 15.80 -4.50 -26.39
N LEU A 9 15.94 -3.31 -26.97
CA LEU A 9 15.62 -2.03 -26.32
C LEU A 9 14.20 -2.00 -25.74
N SER A 10 13.24 -2.59 -26.45
CA SER A 10 11.84 -2.72 -26.03
C SER A 10 11.67 -3.42 -24.69
N VAL A 11 12.37 -4.54 -24.47
CA VAL A 11 12.34 -5.28 -23.20
C VAL A 11 12.87 -4.43 -22.06
N ARG A 12 13.98 -3.70 -22.30
CA ARG A 12 14.58 -2.81 -21.30
C ARG A 12 13.65 -1.66 -20.93
N LEU A 13 12.93 -1.10 -21.91
CA LEU A 13 11.97 -0.03 -21.66
C LEU A 13 10.78 -0.54 -20.83
N VAL A 14 10.24 -1.72 -21.15
CA VAL A 14 9.19 -2.34 -20.32
C VAL A 14 9.69 -2.57 -18.90
N ASP A 15 10.89 -3.13 -18.74
CA ASP A 15 11.52 -3.32 -17.42
C ASP A 15 11.71 -2.02 -16.65
N PHE A 16 12.13 -0.96 -17.35
CA PHE A 16 12.27 0.37 -16.79
C PHE A 16 10.95 0.89 -16.24
N PHE A 17 9.86 0.85 -17.03
CA PHE A 17 8.56 1.32 -16.55
C PHE A 17 8.01 0.46 -15.40
N LEU A 18 8.20 -0.86 -15.42
CA LEU A 18 7.84 -1.72 -14.29
C LEU A 18 8.66 -1.40 -13.03
N ALA A 19 9.95 -1.07 -13.18
CA ALA A 19 10.78 -0.59 -12.09
C ALA A 19 10.31 0.79 -11.58
N VAL A 20 9.99 1.73 -12.46
CA VAL A 20 9.41 3.03 -12.07
C VAL A 20 8.08 2.83 -11.33
N ALA A 21 7.26 1.87 -11.74
CA ALA A 21 6.02 1.55 -11.04
C ALA A 21 6.27 1.03 -9.61
N LEU A 22 7.31 0.22 -9.42
CA LEU A 22 7.64 -0.38 -8.14
C LEU A 22 8.42 0.55 -7.19
N PHE A 23 9.32 1.38 -7.71
CA PHE A 23 10.21 2.25 -6.93
C PHE A 23 9.78 3.72 -6.97
N GLY A 24 9.45 4.23 -8.16
CA GLY A 24 9.16 5.64 -8.39
C GLY A 24 7.79 6.06 -7.86
N ILE A 25 6.72 5.31 -8.16
CA ILE A 25 5.36 5.68 -7.74
C ILE A 25 5.22 5.70 -6.22
N PRO A 26 5.69 4.68 -5.46
CA PRO A 26 5.66 4.76 -4.00
C PRO A 26 6.46 5.93 -3.45
N ALA A 27 7.56 6.33 -4.11
CA ALA A 27 8.34 7.50 -3.71
C ALA A 27 7.54 8.81 -3.85
N LEU A 28 6.53 8.88 -4.71
CA LEU A 28 5.66 10.06 -4.87
C LEU A 28 4.48 10.03 -3.88
N LEU A 29 4.81 10.08 -2.59
CA LEU A 29 3.85 10.05 -1.49
C LEU A 29 2.89 8.85 -1.52
N GLY A 30 3.39 7.68 -1.93
CA GLY A 30 2.59 6.47 -2.10
C GLY A 30 1.66 6.49 -3.32
N GLY A 31 1.88 7.38 -4.29
CA GLY A 31 1.09 7.49 -5.52
C GLY A 31 -0.28 8.15 -5.35
N ARG A 32 -0.63 8.65 -4.15
CA ARG A 32 -1.99 9.13 -3.84
C ARG A 32 -2.24 10.58 -4.27
N THR A 33 -1.20 11.40 -4.37
CA THR A 33 -1.30 12.81 -4.78
C THR A 33 -1.53 12.92 -6.28
N GLY A 34 -1.94 14.10 -6.77
CA GLY A 34 -2.12 14.33 -8.22
C GLY A 34 -0.85 14.01 -9.03
N TRP A 35 0.33 14.38 -8.50
CA TRP A 35 1.62 14.01 -9.10
C TRP A 35 1.87 12.51 -9.12
N GLY A 36 1.51 11.80 -8.04
CA GLY A 36 1.59 10.35 -7.98
C GLY A 36 0.67 9.65 -8.99
N GLN A 37 -0.56 10.13 -9.14
CA GLN A 37 -1.52 9.64 -10.13
C GLN A 37 -1.05 9.91 -11.57
N LEU A 38 -0.52 11.11 -11.84
CA LEU A 38 0.05 11.43 -13.15
C LEU A 38 1.23 10.52 -13.48
N ALA A 39 2.16 10.34 -12.53
CA ALA A 39 3.30 9.44 -12.71
C ALA A 39 2.85 7.99 -12.96
N LEU A 40 1.82 7.53 -12.26
CA LEU A 40 1.22 6.21 -12.49
C LEU A 40 0.68 6.07 -13.93
N VAL A 41 -0.08 7.06 -14.41
CA VAL A 41 -0.65 7.06 -15.77
C VAL A 41 0.45 7.09 -16.83
N VAL A 42 1.44 7.99 -16.69
CA VAL A 42 2.57 8.10 -17.62
C VAL A 42 3.38 6.80 -17.66
N THR A 43 3.61 6.19 -16.49
CA THR A 43 4.32 4.91 -16.39
C THR A 43 3.54 3.78 -17.05
N ALA A 44 2.23 3.71 -16.83
CA ALA A 44 1.35 2.72 -17.45
C ALA A 44 1.31 2.86 -18.99
N ALA A 45 1.14 4.09 -19.48
CA ALA A 45 1.15 4.38 -20.92
C ALA A 45 2.51 4.04 -21.54
N GLY A 46 3.60 4.44 -20.90
CA GLY A 46 4.97 4.12 -21.34
C GLY A 46 5.23 2.61 -21.40
N ALA A 47 4.78 1.86 -20.39
CA ALA A 47 4.88 0.41 -20.36
C ALA A 47 4.08 -0.24 -21.51
N ALA A 48 2.84 0.19 -21.72
CA ALA A 48 1.97 -0.34 -22.78
C ALA A 48 2.49 -0.02 -24.19
N ILE A 49 2.96 1.20 -24.43
CA ILE A 49 3.55 1.61 -25.71
C ILE A 49 4.84 0.82 -25.96
N SER A 50 5.71 0.69 -24.97
CA SER A 50 6.98 -0.04 -25.09
C SER A 50 6.74 -1.52 -25.39
N TRP A 51 5.74 -2.12 -24.74
CA TRP A 51 5.35 -3.51 -24.98
C TRP A 51 4.77 -3.69 -26.39
N SER A 52 3.84 -2.83 -26.81
CA SER A 52 3.23 -2.87 -28.14
C SER A 52 4.26 -2.68 -29.26
N LEU A 53 5.17 -1.72 -29.13
CA LEU A 53 6.27 -1.51 -30.08
C LEU A 53 7.23 -2.70 -30.10
N GLY A 54 7.52 -3.28 -28.94
CA GLY A 54 8.35 -4.49 -28.85
C GLY A 54 7.73 -5.68 -29.57
N ARG A 55 6.40 -5.82 -29.50
CA ARG A 55 5.64 -6.84 -30.23
C ARG A 55 5.68 -6.60 -31.74
N VAL A 56 5.40 -5.38 -32.20
CA VAL A 56 5.45 -5.02 -33.63
C VAL A 56 6.83 -5.27 -34.23
N ARG A 57 7.90 -5.05 -33.45
CA ARG A 57 9.29 -5.31 -33.86
C ARG A 57 9.72 -6.79 -33.77
N GLY A 58 8.82 -7.71 -33.37
CA GLY A 58 9.13 -9.13 -33.18
C GLY A 58 10.08 -9.42 -32.01
N SER A 59 10.40 -8.41 -31.19
CA SER A 59 11.33 -8.51 -30.06
C SER A 59 10.66 -9.01 -28.77
N LEU A 60 9.33 -8.97 -28.72
CA LEU A 60 8.51 -9.53 -27.66
C LEU A 60 7.56 -10.57 -28.23
N PRO A 61 7.27 -11.64 -27.49
CA PRO A 61 6.37 -12.70 -27.92
C PRO A 61 4.90 -12.24 -27.98
N GLY A 62 4.06 -13.05 -28.63
CA GLY A 62 2.63 -12.77 -28.81
C GLY A 62 1.84 -12.62 -27.50
N TYR A 63 0.69 -11.95 -27.58
CA TYR A 63 -0.19 -11.71 -26.43
C TYR A 63 -0.73 -13.02 -25.85
N ARG A 64 -0.58 -13.22 -24.54
CA ARG A 64 -1.13 -14.37 -23.82
C ARG A 64 -2.33 -13.90 -23.01
N TRP A 65 -3.51 -14.33 -23.40
CA TRP A 65 -4.74 -13.99 -22.68
C TRP A 65 -4.70 -14.54 -21.25
N ASN A 66 -5.02 -13.70 -20.26
CA ASN A 66 -5.13 -14.09 -18.86
C ASN A 66 -6.59 -14.06 -18.39
N GLN A 67 -6.99 -15.03 -17.57
CA GLN A 67 -8.35 -15.14 -17.02
C GLN A 67 -8.76 -13.93 -16.16
N THR A 68 -7.79 -13.14 -15.69
CA THR A 68 -8.05 -11.92 -14.93
C THR A 68 -8.43 -10.72 -15.81
N GLU A 69 -8.16 -10.76 -17.13
CA GLU A 69 -8.42 -9.63 -18.03
C GLU A 69 -9.90 -9.27 -18.11
N PRO A 70 -10.85 -10.21 -18.25
CA PRO A 70 -12.28 -9.90 -18.18
C PRO A 70 -12.69 -9.22 -16.89
N ILE A 71 -12.10 -9.60 -15.75
CA ILE A 71 -12.40 -9.00 -14.45
C ILE A 71 -11.92 -7.55 -14.40
N LEU A 72 -10.72 -7.27 -14.93
CA LEU A 72 -10.19 -5.92 -15.02
C LEU A 72 -11.02 -5.04 -15.96
N VAL A 73 -11.39 -5.58 -17.13
CA VAL A 73 -12.24 -4.89 -18.10
C VAL A 73 -13.63 -4.62 -17.52
N ALA A 74 -14.24 -5.59 -16.84
CA ALA A 74 -15.52 -5.41 -16.16
C ALA A 74 -15.43 -4.37 -15.03
N GLY A 75 -14.36 -4.38 -14.23
CA GLY A 75 -14.12 -3.40 -13.18
C GLY A 75 -13.98 -1.97 -13.72
N VAL A 76 -13.16 -1.78 -14.76
CA VAL A 76 -13.02 -0.46 -15.43
C VAL A 76 -14.33 -0.06 -16.11
N GLY A 77 -15.01 -1.01 -16.78
CA GLY A 77 -16.30 -0.79 -17.43
C GLY A 77 -17.39 -0.35 -16.46
N LEU A 78 -17.43 -0.92 -15.25
CA LEU A 78 -18.34 -0.49 -14.19
C LEU A 78 -18.08 0.95 -13.77
N LEU A 79 -16.82 1.38 -13.65
CA LEU A 79 -16.50 2.77 -13.31
C LEU A 79 -16.85 3.74 -14.44
N VAL A 80 -16.69 3.31 -15.69
CA VAL A 80 -17.13 4.09 -16.86
C VAL A 80 -18.66 4.23 -16.82
N LEU A 81 -19.39 3.15 -16.58
CA LEU A 81 -20.85 3.18 -16.43
C LEU A 81 -21.30 4.09 -15.28
N GLN A 82 -20.54 4.14 -14.19
CA GLN A 82 -20.84 5.03 -13.06
C GLN A 82 -20.76 6.52 -13.40
N VAL A 83 -19.94 6.88 -14.38
CA VAL A 83 -19.62 8.28 -14.75
C VAL A 83 -20.38 8.77 -15.97
N ILE A 84 -20.72 7.87 -16.91
CA ILE A 84 -21.47 8.25 -18.12
C ILE A 84 -22.81 8.88 -17.72
N SER A 85 -23.17 9.97 -18.39
CA SER A 85 -24.50 10.58 -18.27
C SER A 85 -25.55 9.64 -18.84
N LEU A 86 -26.43 9.17 -17.96
CA LEU A 86 -27.57 8.31 -18.26
C LEU A 86 -28.88 9.11 -18.17
N PRO A 87 -29.91 8.69 -18.91
CA PRO A 87 -31.27 9.18 -18.72
C PRO A 87 -31.70 9.08 -17.24
N PRO A 88 -32.33 10.11 -16.66
CA PRO A 88 -32.73 10.15 -15.24
C PRO A 88 -33.56 8.94 -14.81
N LYS A 89 -34.44 8.45 -15.70
CA LYS A 89 -35.25 7.24 -15.46
C LYS A 89 -34.39 5.99 -15.20
N LEU A 90 -33.27 5.85 -15.92
CA LEU A 90 -32.35 4.74 -15.71
C LEU A 90 -31.56 4.90 -14.40
N VAL A 91 -31.18 6.13 -14.04
CA VAL A 91 -30.53 6.40 -12.75
C VAL A 91 -31.46 6.03 -11.59
N GLN A 92 -32.72 6.47 -11.63
CA GLN A 92 -33.73 6.15 -10.62
C GLN A 92 -34.01 4.64 -10.52
N SER A 93 -34.04 3.93 -11.66
CA SER A 93 -34.26 2.47 -11.66
C SER A 93 -33.07 1.68 -11.12
N LEU A 94 -31.84 2.12 -11.42
CA LEU A 94 -30.61 1.41 -11.04
C LEU A 94 -30.12 1.78 -9.64
N SER A 95 -30.44 2.98 -9.17
CA SER A 95 -30.01 3.49 -7.86
C SER A 95 -31.03 4.50 -7.29
N PRO A 96 -32.21 4.03 -6.84
CA PRO A 96 -33.28 4.91 -6.35
C PRO A 96 -32.85 5.77 -5.16
N GLN A 97 -31.92 5.27 -4.34
CA GLN A 97 -31.39 5.93 -3.14
C GLN A 97 -30.63 7.22 -3.45
N ILE A 98 -30.17 7.44 -4.69
CA ILE A 98 -29.52 8.70 -5.08
C ILE A 98 -30.44 9.89 -4.84
N ALA A 99 -31.75 9.74 -5.09
CA ALA A 99 -32.72 10.82 -4.91
C ALA A 99 -32.87 11.22 -3.44
N GLU A 100 -32.82 10.25 -2.51
CA GLU A 100 -32.88 10.50 -1.07
C GLU A 100 -31.61 11.18 -0.55
N TRP A 101 -30.46 10.83 -1.12
CA TRP A 101 -29.16 11.36 -0.72
C TRP A 101 -28.84 12.73 -1.34
N LEU A 102 -29.51 13.09 -2.44
CA LEU A 102 -29.37 14.38 -3.14
C LEU A 102 -30.72 15.09 -3.29
N PRO A 103 -31.41 15.44 -2.19
CA PRO A 103 -32.78 15.97 -2.24
C PRO A 103 -32.91 17.33 -2.93
N LEU A 104 -31.82 18.11 -2.98
CA LEU A 104 -31.76 19.42 -3.66
C LEU A 104 -31.49 19.29 -5.18
N TRP A 105 -31.17 18.09 -5.68
CA TRP A 105 -30.89 17.87 -7.11
C TRP A 105 -32.18 17.55 -7.89
N THR A 106 -33.06 18.55 -7.90
CA THR A 106 -34.33 18.53 -8.63
C THR A 106 -34.28 19.47 -9.84
N GLU A 107 -35.14 19.23 -10.83
CA GLU A 107 -35.26 20.07 -12.05
C GLU A 107 -35.38 21.56 -11.73
N THR A 108 -36.05 21.91 -10.64
CA THR A 108 -36.35 23.28 -10.23
C THR A 108 -35.20 23.98 -9.52
N GLU A 109 -34.24 23.25 -8.94
CA GLU A 109 -33.16 23.83 -8.15
C GLU A 109 -31.79 23.72 -8.84
N LEU A 110 -31.22 22.51 -8.89
CA LEU A 110 -29.87 22.25 -9.38
C LEU A 110 -29.82 21.44 -10.68
N GLY A 111 -31.00 21.17 -11.26
CA GLY A 111 -31.18 20.33 -12.44
C GLY A 111 -31.31 18.84 -12.11
N GLN A 112 -31.36 17.99 -13.13
CA GLN A 112 -31.46 16.54 -12.93
C GLN A 112 -30.10 15.89 -12.77
N TRP A 113 -29.99 15.02 -11.77
CA TRP A 113 -28.84 14.15 -11.63
C TRP A 113 -28.83 13.06 -12.70
N THR A 114 -27.70 12.87 -13.38
CA THR A 114 -27.59 11.98 -14.55
C THR A 114 -26.53 10.88 -14.42
N THR A 115 -25.83 10.78 -13.29
CA THR A 115 -24.77 9.77 -13.11
C THR A 115 -25.10 8.80 -11.98
N LEU A 116 -24.58 7.57 -12.02
CA LEU A 116 -24.80 6.60 -10.92
C LEU A 116 -23.87 6.87 -9.71
N THR A 117 -22.74 7.54 -9.93
CA THR A 117 -21.88 7.98 -8.82
C THR A 117 -22.42 9.25 -8.16
N LEU A 118 -22.19 9.39 -6.85
CA LEU A 118 -22.44 10.63 -6.07
C LEU A 118 -21.37 11.72 -6.29
N ALA A 119 -20.20 11.37 -6.85
CA ALA A 119 -19.11 12.33 -7.05
C ALA A 119 -18.33 12.03 -8.35
N PRO A 120 -18.83 12.48 -9.51
CA PRO A 120 -18.24 12.18 -10.81
C PRO A 120 -16.73 12.47 -10.88
N GLY A 121 -16.28 13.63 -10.40
CA GLY A 121 -14.86 13.98 -10.44
C GLY A 121 -13.95 13.04 -9.62
N ALA A 122 -14.41 12.57 -8.46
CA ALA A 122 -13.65 11.61 -7.65
C ALA A 122 -13.60 10.23 -8.32
N THR A 123 -14.73 9.78 -8.87
CA THR A 123 -14.86 8.52 -9.59
C THR A 123 -14.02 8.50 -10.86
N ILE A 124 -13.97 9.60 -11.62
CA ILE A 124 -13.09 9.75 -12.80
C ILE A 124 -11.62 9.60 -12.40
N SER A 125 -11.16 10.35 -11.39
CA SER A 125 -9.76 10.27 -10.92
C SER A 125 -9.40 8.85 -10.46
N ALA A 126 -10.33 8.19 -9.77
CA ALA A 126 -10.14 6.81 -9.32
C ALA A 126 -10.17 5.81 -10.49
N ALA A 127 -11.05 6.00 -11.48
CA ALA A 127 -11.14 5.17 -12.68
C ALA A 127 -9.88 5.26 -13.54
N ILE A 128 -9.33 6.47 -13.72
CA ILE A 128 -8.05 6.66 -14.42
C ILE A 128 -6.93 5.93 -13.68
N SER A 129 -6.87 6.05 -12.35
CA SER A 129 -5.87 5.36 -11.53
C SER A 129 -6.01 3.84 -11.62
N LEU A 130 -7.23 3.32 -11.53
CA LEU A 130 -7.52 1.88 -11.65
C LEU A 130 -7.21 1.35 -13.04
N GLY A 131 -7.58 2.08 -14.10
CA GLY A 131 -7.24 1.75 -15.48
C GLY A 131 -5.73 1.70 -15.69
N ALA A 132 -4.97 2.67 -15.17
CA ALA A 132 -3.51 2.65 -15.22
C ALA A 132 -2.91 1.45 -14.48
N MET A 133 -3.43 1.10 -13.30
CA MET A 133 -3.02 -0.10 -12.56
C MET A 133 -3.36 -1.38 -13.33
N ALA A 134 -4.54 -1.47 -13.95
CA ALA A 134 -4.95 -2.60 -14.78
C ALA A 134 -4.02 -2.78 -15.99
N VAL A 135 -3.66 -1.68 -16.66
CA VAL A 135 -2.69 -1.69 -17.78
C VAL A 135 -1.32 -2.18 -17.31
N LEU A 136 -0.80 -1.65 -16.20
CA LEU A 136 0.48 -2.10 -15.64
C LEU A 136 0.47 -3.57 -15.27
N PHE A 137 -0.61 -4.04 -14.65
CA PHE A 137 -0.80 -5.44 -14.31
C PHE A 137 -0.80 -6.31 -15.57
N THR A 138 -1.56 -5.95 -16.60
CA THR A 138 -1.58 -6.67 -17.87
C THR A 138 -0.18 -6.72 -18.50
N VAL A 139 0.53 -5.59 -18.57
CA VAL A 139 1.90 -5.55 -19.10
C VAL A 139 2.85 -6.43 -18.28
N ALA A 140 2.75 -6.42 -16.95
CA ALA A 140 3.52 -7.29 -16.07
C ALA A 140 3.24 -8.79 -16.34
N CYS A 141 1.97 -9.18 -16.49
CA CYS A 141 1.57 -10.55 -16.86
C CYS A 141 2.08 -10.97 -18.24
N GLN A 142 2.15 -10.03 -19.20
CA GLN A 142 2.72 -10.29 -20.51
C GLN A 142 4.24 -10.39 -20.48
N ARG A 143 4.89 -9.64 -19.59
CA ARG A 143 6.35 -9.57 -19.48
C ARG A 143 6.95 -10.72 -18.66
N ILE A 144 6.32 -11.13 -17.57
CA ILE A 144 6.80 -12.19 -16.69
C ILE A 144 6.40 -13.55 -17.28
N ARG A 145 7.34 -14.25 -17.92
CA ARG A 145 7.06 -15.54 -18.59
C ARG A 145 7.91 -16.69 -18.09
N THR A 146 9.11 -16.40 -17.59
CA THR A 146 10.04 -17.41 -17.09
C THR A 146 10.13 -17.37 -15.57
N VAL A 147 10.60 -18.47 -14.97
CA VAL A 147 10.91 -18.50 -13.54
C VAL A 147 11.95 -17.45 -13.19
N ASP A 148 12.94 -17.22 -14.07
CA ASP A 148 13.94 -16.16 -13.87
C ASP A 148 13.32 -14.75 -13.80
N ASP A 149 12.27 -14.47 -14.59
CA ASP A 149 11.54 -13.19 -14.52
C ASP A 149 10.82 -13.05 -13.19
N VAL A 150 10.19 -14.13 -12.69
CA VAL A 150 9.54 -14.16 -11.38
C VAL A 150 10.57 -13.88 -10.29
N GLU A 151 11.72 -14.55 -10.34
CA GLU A 151 12.79 -14.35 -9.36
C GLU A 151 13.35 -12.93 -9.36
N ARG A 152 13.56 -12.33 -10.54
CA ARG A 152 14.00 -10.94 -10.67
C ARG A 152 12.97 -9.98 -10.10
N THR A 153 11.69 -10.23 -10.35
CA THR A 153 10.58 -9.42 -9.83
C THR A 153 10.50 -9.53 -8.31
N LEU A 154 10.59 -10.73 -7.74
CA LEU A 154 10.62 -10.94 -6.28
C LEU A 154 11.82 -10.23 -5.63
N LYS A 155 13.01 -10.31 -6.23
CA LYS A 155 14.18 -9.55 -5.76
C LYS A 155 13.95 -8.04 -5.82
N ALA A 156 13.36 -7.53 -6.90
CA ALA A 156 13.04 -6.11 -7.02
C ALA A 156 12.06 -5.67 -5.93
N ILE A 157 11.01 -6.46 -5.64
CA ILE A 157 10.05 -6.17 -4.57
C ILE A 157 10.74 -6.18 -3.20
N ALA A 158 11.61 -7.16 -2.93
CA ALA A 158 12.39 -7.22 -1.70
C ALA A 158 13.27 -5.96 -1.54
N ILE A 159 13.97 -5.56 -2.60
CA ILE A 159 14.80 -4.34 -2.59
C ILE A 159 13.94 -3.10 -2.36
N ALA A 160 12.78 -2.99 -3.03
CA ALA A 160 11.89 -1.84 -2.87
C ALA A 160 11.38 -1.71 -1.42
N ALA A 161 10.96 -2.81 -0.81
CA ALA A 161 10.56 -2.83 0.60
C ALA A 161 11.73 -2.50 1.54
N GLY A 162 12.91 -3.06 1.29
CA GLY A 162 14.12 -2.76 2.07
C GLY A 162 14.52 -1.28 2.02
N LEU A 163 14.57 -0.70 0.82
CA LEU A 163 14.85 0.72 0.61
C LEU A 163 13.79 1.61 1.30
N MET A 164 12.52 1.26 1.18
CA MET A 164 11.44 1.99 1.84
C MET A 164 11.47 1.88 3.36
N ALA A 165 11.86 0.73 3.91
CA ALA A 165 12.05 0.55 5.34
C ALA A 165 13.20 1.42 5.87
N VAL A 166 14.35 1.38 5.19
CA VAL A 166 15.51 2.23 5.52
C VAL A 166 15.13 3.71 5.44
N PHE A 167 14.51 4.14 4.34
CA PHE A 167 14.08 5.51 4.17
C PHE A 167 13.10 5.95 5.28
N GLY A 168 12.12 5.09 5.62
CA GLY A 168 11.19 5.36 6.70
C GLY A 168 11.86 5.53 8.06
N LEU A 169 12.83 4.68 8.39
CA LEU A 169 13.59 4.77 9.64
C LEU A 169 14.46 6.02 9.69
N VAL A 170 15.18 6.33 8.61
CA VAL A 170 16.00 7.56 8.51
C VAL A 170 15.13 8.80 8.68
N GLN A 171 13.97 8.84 8.01
CA GLN A 171 13.02 9.93 8.14
C GLN A 171 12.41 10.02 9.54
N TYR A 172 12.29 8.91 10.27
CA TYR A 172 11.80 8.91 11.64
C TYR A 172 12.85 9.42 12.64
N ILE A 173 14.12 9.01 12.49
CA ILE A 173 15.21 9.36 13.41
C ILE A 173 15.66 10.81 13.22
N ILE A 174 15.80 11.26 11.98
CA ILE A 174 16.36 12.58 11.62
C ILE A 174 15.23 13.55 11.21
N GLY A 175 13.97 13.14 11.34
CA GLY A 175 12.83 13.90 10.83
C GLY A 175 12.52 15.15 11.64
N ASN A 176 12.10 16.20 10.95
CA ASN A 176 11.50 17.41 11.54
C ASN A 176 9.96 17.37 11.52
N GLY A 177 9.36 16.19 11.39
CA GLY A 177 7.92 16.00 11.27
C GLY A 177 7.34 16.20 9.86
N LYS A 178 8.15 16.65 8.90
CA LYS A 178 7.77 16.80 7.47
C LYS A 178 8.12 15.55 6.66
N PHE A 179 7.46 15.37 5.52
CA PHE A 179 7.86 14.38 4.51
C PHE A 179 9.07 14.90 3.74
N PHE A 180 10.04 14.03 3.49
CA PHE A 180 11.30 14.38 2.82
C PHE A 180 12.02 15.58 3.46
N TRP A 181 11.80 15.84 4.76
CA TRP A 181 12.32 16.99 5.50
C TRP A 181 11.83 18.39 5.07
N PHE A 182 11.17 18.54 3.91
CA PHE A 182 10.71 19.84 3.41
C PHE A 182 9.19 19.93 3.20
N TYR A 183 8.49 18.83 2.93
CA TYR A 183 7.07 18.84 2.58
C TYR A 183 6.18 18.66 3.82
N ASP A 184 5.47 19.72 4.19
CA ASP A 184 4.49 19.67 5.27
C ASP A 184 3.13 19.22 4.72
N HIS A 185 2.55 18.16 5.29
CA HIS A 185 1.31 17.58 4.81
C HIS A 185 0.15 18.01 5.72
N PRO A 186 -0.95 18.58 5.18
CA PRO A 186 -1.97 19.29 5.96
C PRO A 186 -2.65 18.42 7.03
N PHE A 187 -2.75 17.11 6.78
CA PHE A 187 -3.49 16.18 7.64
C PHE A 187 -2.60 15.19 8.40
N THR A 188 -1.26 15.24 8.25
CA THR A 188 -0.42 14.20 8.86
C THR A 188 1.07 14.56 8.94
N THR A 189 1.75 14.09 9.99
CA THR A 189 3.19 14.32 10.21
C THR A 189 3.99 13.01 10.26
N THR A 190 5.32 13.10 10.18
CA THR A 190 6.27 11.97 10.28
C THR A 190 6.89 11.82 11.67
N ALA A 191 6.61 12.74 12.61
CA ALA A 191 7.33 12.87 13.88
C ALA A 191 7.17 11.70 14.85
N HIS A 192 5.99 11.07 14.89
CA HIS A 192 5.67 10.09 15.95
C HIS A 192 5.60 8.65 15.45
N ARG A 193 5.71 8.41 14.13
CA ARG A 193 5.51 7.08 13.52
C ARG A 193 6.28 6.96 12.22
N VAL A 194 6.81 5.77 11.98
CA VAL A 194 7.45 5.44 10.70
C VAL A 194 6.39 5.29 9.61
N LYS A 195 6.53 6.07 8.53
CA LYS A 195 5.62 6.02 7.36
C LYS A 195 6.32 5.94 6.01
N GLY A 196 7.65 6.12 5.97
CA GLY A 196 8.37 6.32 4.72
C GLY A 196 7.75 7.48 3.94
N THR A 197 7.54 7.26 2.64
CA THR A 197 6.89 8.23 1.76
C THR A 197 5.37 8.18 1.85
N PHE A 198 4.76 7.16 2.46
CA PHE A 198 3.30 7.02 2.44
C PHE A 198 2.65 7.99 3.42
N THR A 199 1.60 8.67 2.98
CA THR A 199 0.79 9.53 3.87
C THR A 199 0.04 8.70 4.93
N ASN A 200 -0.37 7.49 4.56
CA ASN A 200 -1.05 6.55 5.45
C ASN A 200 -0.08 5.47 5.97
N LYS A 201 0.03 5.39 7.30
CA LYS A 201 0.83 4.39 8.01
C LYS A 201 0.45 2.94 7.65
N ASN A 202 -0.82 2.67 7.35
CA ASN A 202 -1.30 1.35 6.99
C ASN A 202 -0.76 0.92 5.62
N HIS A 203 -0.76 1.84 4.65
CA HIS A 203 -0.22 1.56 3.31
C HIS A 203 1.29 1.30 3.36
N PHE A 204 2.01 2.05 4.20
CA PHE A 204 3.44 1.79 4.43
C PHE A 204 3.69 0.37 4.92
N VAL A 205 3.01 -0.07 5.97
CA VAL A 205 3.23 -1.42 6.53
C VAL A 205 2.77 -2.51 5.56
N GLN A 206 1.68 -2.29 4.81
CA GLN A 206 1.24 -3.21 3.75
C GLN A 206 2.29 -3.35 2.64
N PHE A 207 2.92 -2.24 2.22
CA PHE A 207 4.02 -2.26 1.26
C PHE A 207 5.22 -3.04 1.78
N LEU A 208 5.58 -2.86 3.06
CA LEU A 208 6.64 -3.63 3.70
C LEU A 208 6.29 -5.12 3.79
N ALA A 209 5.04 -5.46 4.15
CA ALA A 209 4.56 -6.84 4.22
C ALA A 209 4.64 -7.56 2.87
N LEU A 210 4.37 -6.85 1.76
CA LEU A 210 4.56 -7.36 0.40
C LEU A 210 6.00 -7.83 0.14
N GLY A 211 6.99 -7.12 0.70
CA GLY A 211 8.41 -7.43 0.54
C GLY A 211 8.99 -8.46 1.52
N THR A 212 8.30 -8.73 2.63
CA THR A 212 8.77 -9.68 3.66
C THR A 212 9.00 -11.08 3.08
N ALA A 213 8.00 -11.65 2.39
CA ALA A 213 8.11 -13.00 1.84
C ALA A 213 9.15 -13.09 0.69
N PRO A 214 9.19 -12.17 -0.30
CA PRO A 214 10.26 -12.14 -1.30
C PRO A 214 11.67 -12.01 -0.70
N MET A 215 11.85 -11.18 0.33
CA MET A 215 13.14 -11.02 1.01
C MET A 215 13.56 -12.32 1.72
N ALA A 216 12.62 -12.96 2.44
CA ALA A 216 12.88 -14.20 3.14
C ALA A 216 13.17 -15.37 2.17
N TRP A 217 12.44 -15.45 1.05
CA TRP A 217 12.72 -16.39 -0.03
C TRP A 217 14.12 -16.17 -0.63
N TRP A 218 14.52 -14.92 -0.88
CA TRP A 218 15.82 -14.62 -1.44
C TRP A 218 16.97 -15.00 -0.49
N LEU A 219 16.80 -14.72 0.81
CA LEU A 219 17.73 -15.17 1.85
C LEU A 219 17.88 -16.69 1.83
N LEU A 220 16.76 -17.42 1.80
CA LEU A 220 16.77 -18.89 1.74
C LEU A 220 17.44 -19.42 0.49
N LYS A 221 17.17 -18.85 -0.67
CA LYS A 221 17.77 -19.30 -1.93
C LYS A 221 19.31 -19.21 -1.86
N ILE A 222 19.85 -18.16 -1.26
CA ILE A 222 21.31 -18.01 -1.10
C ILE A 222 21.87 -19.00 -0.08
N VAL A 223 21.15 -19.24 1.02
CA VAL A 223 21.59 -20.17 2.09
C VAL A 223 21.49 -21.64 1.66
N GLY A 224 20.44 -22.02 0.92
CA GLY A 224 20.16 -23.39 0.49
C GLY A 224 20.99 -23.87 -0.71
N THR A 225 21.39 -22.98 -1.62
CA THR A 225 22.10 -23.34 -2.86
C THR A 225 23.56 -23.78 -2.67
N ARG A 226 24.16 -23.61 -1.49
CA ARG A 226 25.56 -24.02 -1.21
C ARG A 226 25.72 -25.31 -0.39
N SER A 227 24.64 -26.06 -0.15
CA SER A 227 24.70 -27.32 0.60
C SER A 227 24.86 -28.57 -0.28
N GLY A 228 25.56 -28.44 -1.42
CA GLY A 228 25.87 -29.53 -2.35
C GLY A 228 27.31 -30.03 -2.22
N SER A 229 27.74 -30.40 -1.02
CA SER A 229 28.97 -31.20 -0.83
C SER A 229 28.93 -31.95 0.51
N ALA A 230 29.02 -33.27 0.38
CA ALA A 230 29.34 -34.30 1.37
C ALA A 230 28.32 -34.65 2.46
N ASP A 231 27.88 -35.91 2.39
CA ASP A 231 27.48 -36.75 3.53
C ASP A 231 28.39 -36.52 4.75
N GLY A 232 27.77 -36.36 5.92
CA GLY A 232 28.50 -36.29 7.18
C GLY A 232 27.60 -35.94 8.37
N PRO A 233 27.58 -36.75 9.44
CA PRO A 233 26.75 -36.52 10.63
C PRO A 233 27.49 -35.58 11.59
N ASP A 234 27.70 -34.32 11.20
CA ASP A 234 28.19 -33.33 12.16
C ASP A 234 27.39 -32.03 12.09
N ARG A 235 26.57 -31.86 13.12
CA ARG A 235 25.64 -30.73 13.32
C ARG A 235 26.32 -29.61 14.12
N SER A 236 27.43 -29.89 14.79
CA SER A 236 28.13 -29.03 15.75
C SER A 236 29.11 -28.04 15.10
N ARG A 237 29.86 -28.45 14.07
CA ARG A 237 30.91 -27.60 13.43
C ARG A 237 30.44 -26.45 12.53
N ARG A 238 29.13 -26.14 12.52
CA ARG A 238 28.54 -25.20 11.56
C ARG A 238 28.11 -23.85 12.18
N PHE A 239 28.28 -23.66 13.49
CA PHE A 239 28.13 -22.35 14.16
C PHE A 239 29.32 -21.43 13.84
N VAL A 240 30.52 -22.00 13.83
CA VAL A 240 31.78 -21.27 13.54
C VAL A 240 31.81 -20.75 12.10
N SER A 241 31.17 -21.43 11.14
CA SER A 241 31.30 -21.12 9.71
C SER A 241 30.54 -19.89 9.23
N MET A 242 29.50 -19.38 9.91
CA MET A 242 28.82 -18.13 9.47
C MET A 242 29.52 -16.88 10.03
N MET A 243 29.97 -16.91 11.29
CA MET A 243 30.85 -15.88 11.86
C MET A 243 32.20 -15.87 11.13
N GLN A 244 32.76 -17.04 10.78
CA GLN A 244 33.91 -17.14 9.87
C GLN A 244 33.59 -16.74 8.43
N ARG A 245 32.32 -16.72 7.96
CA ARG A 245 31.97 -16.38 6.55
C ARG A 245 31.55 -14.92 6.34
N VAL A 246 30.98 -14.28 7.35
CA VAL A 246 31.01 -12.80 7.44
C VAL A 246 32.48 -12.36 7.51
N GLY A 247 33.33 -13.13 8.19
CA GLY A 247 34.80 -13.02 8.13
C GLY A 247 35.45 -13.48 6.81
N ALA A 248 34.77 -14.27 5.95
CA ALA A 248 35.30 -14.76 4.66
C ALA A 248 34.86 -13.90 3.46
N GLY A 249 34.23 -12.74 3.72
CA GLY A 249 33.96 -11.71 2.70
C GLY A 249 32.63 -11.81 1.94
N ASP A 250 31.74 -12.78 2.21
CA ASP A 250 30.43 -12.85 1.54
C ASP A 250 29.34 -12.16 2.36
N LEU A 251 29.25 -10.83 2.21
CA LEU A 251 28.36 -9.95 2.98
C LEU A 251 26.87 -10.09 2.63
N LYS A 252 26.53 -10.77 1.53
CA LYS A 252 25.17 -10.79 0.95
C LYS A 252 24.10 -11.40 1.87
N PRO A 253 24.30 -12.58 2.50
CA PRO A 253 23.29 -13.16 3.39
C PRO A 253 23.07 -12.31 4.65
N GLY A 254 24.15 -11.73 5.20
CA GLY A 254 24.07 -10.82 6.34
C GLY A 254 23.25 -9.57 6.02
N LEU A 255 23.50 -8.96 4.85
CA LEU A 255 22.74 -7.80 4.39
C LEU A 255 21.25 -8.08 4.21
N LEU A 256 20.87 -9.25 3.68
CA LEU A 256 19.47 -9.63 3.53
C LEU A 256 18.79 -9.93 4.88
N MET A 257 19.51 -10.52 5.83
CA MET A 257 18.99 -10.75 7.18
C MET A 257 18.76 -9.42 7.92
N VAL A 258 19.72 -8.49 7.82
CA VAL A 258 19.56 -7.12 8.33
C VAL A 258 18.40 -6.43 7.63
N GLY A 259 18.32 -6.51 6.29
CA GLY A 259 17.22 -5.93 5.51
C GLY A 259 15.84 -6.46 5.93
N LEU A 260 15.70 -7.78 6.13
CA LEU A 260 14.47 -8.40 6.63
C LEU A 260 14.13 -7.89 8.04
N GLY A 261 15.13 -7.81 8.93
CA GLY A 261 14.96 -7.25 10.27
C GLY A 261 14.49 -5.79 10.23
N LEU A 262 15.08 -4.96 9.37
CA LEU A 262 14.70 -3.56 9.18
C LEU A 262 13.28 -3.42 8.63
N VAL A 263 12.87 -4.26 7.69
CA VAL A 263 11.49 -4.27 7.15
C VAL A 263 10.48 -4.57 8.25
N ILE A 264 10.72 -5.60 9.07
CA ILE A 264 9.84 -5.96 10.19
C ILE A 264 9.84 -4.85 11.24
N PHE A 265 11.01 -4.35 11.63
CA PHE A 265 11.17 -3.31 12.63
C PHE A 265 10.48 -1.99 12.24
N ALA A 266 10.76 -1.49 11.04
CA ALA A 266 10.11 -0.29 10.50
C ALA A 266 8.60 -0.44 10.43
N GLY A 267 8.12 -1.63 10.05
CA GLY A 267 6.70 -1.96 10.01
C GLY A 267 6.02 -1.93 11.38
N LEU A 268 6.68 -2.44 12.42
CA LEU A 268 6.16 -2.39 13.79
C LEU A 268 6.20 -0.97 14.37
N LEU A 269 7.24 -0.19 14.09
CA LEU A 269 7.34 1.23 14.48
C LEU A 269 6.35 2.17 13.76
N SER A 270 5.66 1.69 12.74
CA SER A 270 4.52 2.41 12.14
C SER A 270 3.31 2.49 13.10
N LEU A 271 3.28 1.65 14.15
CA LEU A 271 2.19 1.56 15.13
C LEU A 271 0.82 1.30 14.47
N SER A 272 0.81 0.52 13.40
CA SER A 272 -0.42 0.06 12.73
C SER A 272 -0.78 -1.33 13.23
N ARG A 273 -1.88 -1.46 13.99
CA ARG A 273 -2.37 -2.76 14.50
C ARG A 273 -2.67 -3.73 13.35
N GLY A 274 -3.40 -3.28 12.33
CA GLY A 274 -3.68 -4.07 11.12
C GLY A 274 -2.42 -4.37 10.30
N GLY A 275 -1.47 -3.43 10.26
CA GLY A 275 -0.17 -3.66 9.64
C GLY A 275 0.68 -4.72 10.37
N ALA A 276 0.71 -4.69 11.70
CA ALA A 276 1.41 -5.69 12.50
C ALA A 276 0.79 -7.09 12.31
N LEU A 277 -0.55 -7.17 12.28
CA LEU A 277 -1.24 -8.43 11.93
C LEU A 277 -0.87 -8.90 10.52
N ALA A 278 -0.88 -8.02 9.52
CA ALA A 278 -0.51 -8.37 8.14
C ALA A 278 0.96 -8.83 8.02
N LEU A 279 1.88 -8.18 8.73
CA LEU A 279 3.29 -8.59 8.79
C LEU A 279 3.45 -9.92 9.50
N GLY A 280 2.74 -10.12 10.61
CA GLY A 280 2.73 -11.36 11.38
C GLY A 280 2.21 -12.53 10.55
N THR A 281 1.08 -12.36 9.86
CA THR A 281 0.51 -13.39 8.99
C THR A 281 1.41 -13.68 7.79
N ALA A 282 1.97 -12.67 7.13
CA ALA A 282 2.92 -12.86 6.05
C ALA A 282 4.16 -13.65 6.53
N SER A 283 4.72 -13.29 7.68
CA SER A 283 5.88 -13.97 8.27
C SER A 283 5.56 -15.41 8.69
N LEU A 284 4.38 -15.64 9.28
CA LEU A 284 3.91 -16.96 9.69
C LEU A 284 3.68 -17.88 8.50
N VAL A 285 2.98 -17.41 7.46
CA VAL A 285 2.76 -18.19 6.24
C VAL A 285 4.10 -18.53 5.58
N CYS A 286 5.02 -17.55 5.52
CA CYS A 286 6.36 -17.76 5.01
C CYS A 286 7.11 -18.85 5.81
N LEU A 287 7.07 -18.79 7.14
CA LEU A 287 7.68 -19.78 8.02
C LEU A 287 7.06 -21.18 7.85
N VAL A 288 5.73 -21.28 7.80
CA VAL A 288 5.01 -22.56 7.62
C VAL A 288 5.38 -23.20 6.28
N LEU A 289 5.41 -22.42 5.20
CA LEU A 289 5.82 -22.92 3.88
C LEU A 289 7.27 -23.43 3.90
N PHE A 290 8.18 -22.70 4.54
CA PHE A 290 9.57 -23.11 4.67
C PHE A 290 9.73 -24.39 5.50
N CYS A 291 8.99 -24.51 6.61
CA CYS A 291 8.97 -25.72 7.44
C CYS A 291 8.45 -26.92 6.65
N ARG A 292 7.32 -26.76 5.93
CA ARG A 292 6.69 -27.82 5.15
C ARG A 292 7.58 -28.34 4.03
N HIS A 293 8.35 -27.47 3.38
CA HIS A 293 9.32 -27.86 2.36
C HIS A 293 10.68 -28.32 2.92
N ARG A 294 10.80 -28.49 4.25
CA ARG A 294 12.04 -28.89 4.96
C ARG A 294 13.24 -27.99 4.63
N GLN A 295 12.99 -26.76 4.22
CA GLN A 295 14.02 -25.76 3.88
C GLN A 295 14.50 -24.99 5.12
N VAL A 296 13.89 -25.24 6.28
CA VAL A 296 14.31 -24.66 7.56
C VAL A 296 15.46 -25.46 8.14
N SER A 297 16.66 -24.90 8.02
CA SER A 297 17.76 -25.32 8.87
C SER A 297 17.55 -24.73 10.27
N GLY A 298 17.93 -25.47 11.33
CA GLY A 298 17.93 -24.92 12.69
C GLY A 298 18.69 -23.60 12.83
N ARG A 299 19.62 -23.30 11.90
CA ARG A 299 20.40 -22.06 11.83
C ARG A 299 19.61 -20.86 11.32
N LEU A 300 18.71 -21.08 10.36
CA LEU A 300 17.78 -20.03 9.93
C LEU A 300 16.86 -19.67 11.09
N LEU A 301 16.39 -20.66 11.84
CA LEU A 301 15.55 -20.45 13.00
C LEU A 301 16.28 -19.66 14.10
N THR A 302 17.55 -19.97 14.38
CA THR A 302 18.35 -19.18 15.33
C THR A 302 18.68 -17.78 14.82
N GLY A 303 18.94 -17.60 13.52
CA GLY A 303 19.16 -16.28 12.91
C GLY A 303 17.91 -15.41 12.94
N LEU A 304 16.75 -15.98 12.64
CA LEU A 304 15.45 -15.31 12.78
C LEU A 304 15.13 -15.01 14.24
N ALA A 305 15.47 -15.90 15.19
CA ALA A 305 15.31 -15.65 16.61
C ALA A 305 16.21 -14.51 17.10
N ALA A 306 17.49 -14.50 16.69
CA ALA A 306 18.42 -13.42 17.01
C ALA A 306 17.97 -12.08 16.42
N ALA A 307 17.53 -12.07 15.15
CA ALA A 307 16.93 -10.89 14.54
C ALA A 307 15.66 -10.45 15.29
N GLY A 308 14.82 -11.40 15.70
CA GLY A 308 13.63 -11.14 16.52
C GLY A 308 13.97 -10.51 17.88
N ILE A 309 15.05 -10.95 18.53
CA ILE A 309 15.56 -10.34 19.77
C ILE A 309 16.04 -8.92 19.52
N VAL A 310 16.77 -8.66 18.42
CA VAL A 310 17.23 -7.31 18.07
C VAL A 310 16.05 -6.38 17.76
N VAL A 311 15.08 -6.85 16.99
CA VAL A 311 13.84 -6.12 16.68
C VAL A 311 13.05 -5.85 17.96
N GLY A 312 12.93 -6.85 18.84
CA GLY A 312 12.27 -6.75 20.14
C GLY A 312 12.95 -5.74 21.07
N GLY A 313 14.26 -5.83 21.22
CA GLY A 313 15.05 -4.88 22.02
C GLY A 313 14.99 -3.46 21.47
N GLY A 314 15.05 -3.29 20.13
CA GLY A 314 14.85 -1.99 19.49
C GLY A 314 13.45 -1.43 19.75
N LEU A 315 12.41 -2.27 19.74
CA LEU A 315 11.05 -1.86 20.08
C LEU A 315 10.94 -1.47 21.55
N SER A 316 11.59 -2.20 22.47
CA SER A 316 11.65 -1.85 23.90
C SER A 316 12.21 -0.44 24.12
N ILE A 317 13.19 -0.01 23.32
CA ILE A 317 13.82 1.32 23.44
C ILE A 317 12.97 2.42 22.78
N TYR A 318 12.46 2.18 21.56
CA TYR A 318 11.87 3.25 20.73
C TYR A 318 10.34 3.26 20.65
N GLY A 319 9.66 2.17 21.00
CA GLY A 319 8.25 2.01 20.61
C GLY A 319 7.35 1.22 21.55
N PHE A 320 7.88 0.55 22.58
CA PHE A 320 7.11 -0.43 23.35
C PHE A 320 5.95 0.19 24.11
N GLN A 321 6.16 1.32 24.81
CA GLN A 321 5.07 2.05 25.50
C GLN A 321 3.97 2.47 24.53
N ASN A 322 4.34 3.00 23.37
CA ASN A 322 3.38 3.41 22.34
C ASN A 322 2.63 2.24 21.68
N VAL A 323 3.25 1.06 21.62
CA VAL A 323 2.62 -0.18 21.10
C VAL A 323 1.68 -0.77 22.15
N SER A 324 2.11 -0.86 23.41
CA SER A 324 1.32 -1.42 24.52
C SER A 324 0.11 -0.54 24.84
N GLU A 325 0.29 0.78 24.99
CA GLU A 325 -0.81 1.73 25.18
C GLU A 325 -1.79 1.66 24.01
N ARG A 326 -1.30 1.48 22.78
CA ARG A 326 -2.17 1.25 21.64
C ARG A 326 -2.86 -0.10 21.68
N LEU A 327 -2.31 -1.15 22.26
CA LEU A 327 -3.03 -2.43 22.36
C LEU A 327 -4.10 -2.34 23.46
N GLU A 328 -3.82 -1.61 24.53
CA GLU A 328 -4.69 -1.40 25.68
C GLU A 328 -5.84 -0.40 25.39
N ASP A 329 -5.60 0.71 24.69
CA ASP A 329 -6.61 1.68 24.23
C ASP A 329 -7.43 1.16 23.02
N TRP A 330 -7.83 -0.10 23.06
CA TRP A 330 -8.74 -0.66 22.08
C TRP A 330 -10.17 -0.17 22.36
N ASN A 331 -10.56 0.96 21.75
CA ASN A 331 -11.96 1.37 21.68
C ASN A 331 -12.59 0.86 20.36
N PRO A 332 -13.32 -0.27 20.37
CA PRO A 332 -13.95 -0.83 19.18
C PRO A 332 -15.13 0.02 18.69
N GLY A 333 -15.77 0.81 19.55
CA GLY A 333 -17.05 1.47 19.27
C GLY A 333 -17.00 2.41 18.07
N ALA A 334 -16.00 3.28 17.98
CA ALA A 334 -15.88 4.23 16.85
C ALA A 334 -15.60 3.53 15.50
N ARG A 335 -14.93 2.36 15.51
CA ARG A 335 -14.68 1.60 14.27
C ARG A 335 -15.89 0.78 13.87
N LEU A 336 -16.55 0.15 14.83
CA LEU A 336 -17.78 -0.60 14.59
C LEU A 336 -18.87 0.32 14.02
N MET A 337 -18.94 1.58 14.48
CA MET A 337 -19.83 2.58 13.89
C MET A 337 -19.51 2.86 12.42
N ILE A 338 -18.24 3.04 12.05
CA ILE A 338 -17.84 3.23 10.64
C ILE A 338 -18.20 1.99 9.81
N TRP A 339 -18.00 0.78 10.36
CA TRP A 339 -18.39 -0.46 9.69
C TRP A 339 -19.90 -0.56 9.50
N ASP A 340 -20.69 -0.23 10.53
CA ASP A 340 -22.16 -0.19 10.46
C ASP A 340 -22.65 0.81 9.40
N THR A 341 -22.07 2.01 9.38
CA THR A 341 -22.34 3.00 8.33
C THR A 341 -21.98 2.48 6.94
N ASN A 342 -20.85 1.81 6.79
CA ASN A 342 -20.43 1.25 5.50
C ASN A 342 -21.34 0.10 5.05
N LEU A 343 -21.83 -0.74 5.97
CA LEU A 343 -22.79 -1.79 5.66
C LEU A 343 -24.11 -1.20 5.18
N LYS A 344 -24.61 -0.16 5.83
CA LYS A 344 -25.80 0.58 5.37
C LYS A 344 -25.62 1.14 3.96
N ILE A 345 -24.46 1.74 3.66
CA ILE A 345 -24.16 2.21 2.29
C ILE A 345 -24.15 1.05 1.27
N VAL A 346 -23.66 -0.14 1.66
CA VAL A 346 -23.67 -1.31 0.78
C VAL A 346 -25.09 -1.81 0.54
N GLU A 347 -25.93 -1.82 1.57
CA GLU A 347 -27.37 -2.15 1.46
C GLU A 347 -28.08 -1.16 0.53
N ASP A 348 -27.89 0.14 0.76
CA ASP A 348 -28.49 1.23 -0.02
C ASP A 348 -28.02 1.22 -1.49
N PHE A 349 -26.77 0.82 -1.77
CA PHE A 349 -26.18 0.89 -3.10
C PHE A 349 -25.62 -0.46 -3.57
N THR A 350 -26.40 -1.54 -3.42
CA THR A 350 -25.95 -2.93 -3.66
C THR A 350 -25.42 -3.17 -5.09
N TRP A 351 -26.11 -2.65 -6.11
CA TRP A 351 -25.82 -2.99 -7.51
C TRP A 351 -24.82 -2.08 -8.19
N THR A 352 -24.93 -0.78 -7.94
CA THR A 352 -24.18 0.26 -8.65
C THR A 352 -23.06 0.84 -7.80
N GLY A 353 -23.17 0.77 -6.47
CA GLY A 353 -22.31 1.49 -5.53
C GLY A 353 -22.50 3.02 -5.61
N THR A 354 -21.87 3.75 -4.71
CA THR A 354 -21.89 5.23 -4.70
C THR A 354 -20.82 5.87 -5.61
N GLY A 355 -20.02 5.05 -6.28
CA GLY A 355 -18.84 5.45 -7.06
C GLY A 355 -17.50 5.17 -6.38
N LEU A 356 -16.46 4.87 -7.14
CA LEU A 356 -15.13 4.67 -6.56
C LEU A 356 -14.54 5.99 -6.06
N GLY A 357 -13.99 6.00 -4.85
CA GLY A 357 -13.37 7.18 -4.26
C GLY A 357 -14.36 8.16 -3.61
N THR A 358 -15.65 7.80 -3.53
CA THR A 358 -16.66 8.63 -2.88
C THR A 358 -16.71 8.46 -1.36
N HIS A 359 -16.19 7.35 -0.78
CA HIS A 359 -16.32 6.97 0.63
C HIS A 359 -16.25 8.13 1.64
N ALA A 360 -15.34 9.10 1.47
CA ALA A 360 -15.22 10.23 2.40
C ALA A 360 -16.50 11.10 2.50
N LYS A 361 -17.31 11.20 1.42
CA LYS A 361 -18.53 12.00 1.39
C LYS A 361 -19.71 11.29 2.06
N PRO A 362 -20.07 10.04 1.71
CA PRO A 362 -21.15 9.33 2.37
C PRO A 362 -20.94 9.15 3.88
N THR A 363 -19.76 8.67 4.29
CA THR A 363 -19.48 8.39 5.70
C THR A 363 -19.56 9.66 6.57
N ALA A 364 -19.20 10.83 6.03
CA ALA A 364 -19.32 12.09 6.76
C ALA A 364 -20.77 12.56 6.96
N THR A 365 -21.70 12.08 6.11
CA THR A 365 -23.11 12.48 6.12
C THR A 365 -23.93 11.60 7.06
N THR A 366 -23.57 10.32 7.17
CA THR A 366 -24.31 9.31 7.96
C THR A 366 -23.71 9.03 9.34
N CYS A 367 -22.45 9.40 9.61
CA CYS A 367 -21.90 9.31 10.96
C CYS A 367 -22.42 10.46 11.85
N PRO A 368 -23.10 10.18 12.98
CA PRO A 368 -23.54 11.23 13.90
C PRO A 368 -22.35 12.02 14.47
N SER A 369 -22.54 13.33 14.63
CA SER A 369 -21.53 14.22 15.19
C SER A 369 -21.13 13.79 16.60
N ARG A 370 -19.84 13.89 16.93
CA ARG A 370 -19.26 13.50 18.23
C ARG A 370 -19.89 14.19 19.45
N SER A 371 -20.70 15.25 19.25
CA SER A 371 -21.46 15.96 20.28
C SER A 371 -22.69 15.21 20.80
N SER A 372 -23.13 14.14 20.14
CA SER A 372 -24.29 13.34 20.56
C SER A 372 -23.97 12.32 21.67
N PHE A 373 -22.71 12.24 22.10
CA PHE A 373 -22.27 11.36 23.18
C PHE A 373 -21.96 12.21 24.43
N GLY A 374 -22.89 12.18 25.39
CA GLY A 374 -22.82 12.94 26.63
C GLY A 374 -21.66 12.57 27.56
N ASN A 375 -21.23 13.59 28.31
CA ASN A 375 -20.53 13.60 29.60
C ASN A 375 -19.30 12.69 29.78
N SER A 376 -18.13 13.23 29.43
CA SER A 376 -16.88 12.98 30.17
C SER A 376 -16.15 14.32 30.37
N PRO A 377 -15.58 14.59 31.56
CA PRO A 377 -15.18 15.94 31.96
C PRO A 377 -13.97 16.43 31.17
N THR A 378 -14.13 17.56 30.48
CA THR A 378 -13.05 18.33 29.84
C THR A 378 -12.10 18.93 30.87
N PRO A 379 -10.77 18.91 30.66
CA PRO A 379 -9.90 19.94 31.21
C PRO A 379 -9.96 21.20 30.34
N LYS A 380 -9.88 22.33 31.03
CA LYS A 380 -10.15 23.70 30.59
C LYS A 380 -9.21 24.21 29.47
N THR A 381 -9.81 24.86 28.49
CA THR A 381 -9.39 26.06 27.73
C THR A 381 -7.90 26.42 27.59
N ALA A 382 -7.40 26.45 26.36
CA ALA A 382 -6.33 27.36 25.91
C ALA A 382 -6.78 28.05 24.60
N PRO A 383 -6.70 29.39 24.47
CA PRO A 383 -7.25 30.11 23.31
C PRO A 383 -6.27 30.14 22.12
N CYS A 384 -6.76 29.77 20.92
CA CYS A 384 -6.06 29.95 19.65
C CYS A 384 -6.05 31.43 19.23
N ARG A 385 -4.86 32.03 19.13
CA ARG A 385 -4.62 33.31 18.45
C ARG A 385 -4.22 33.04 17.01
N SER A 386 -5.12 33.23 16.04
CA SER A 386 -4.81 33.70 14.67
C SER A 386 -6.09 33.78 13.81
N PRO A 387 -6.25 34.81 12.95
CA PRO A 387 -7.43 34.96 12.10
C PRO A 387 -7.36 34.09 10.82
N PRO A 388 -8.52 33.72 10.23
CA PRO A 388 -8.59 32.81 9.09
C PRO A 388 -8.21 33.50 7.76
N ARG A 389 -7.53 32.77 6.87
CA ARG A 389 -7.28 33.16 5.47
C ARG A 389 -8.28 32.45 4.55
N PRO A 390 -8.82 33.12 3.51
CA PRO A 390 -9.87 32.55 2.67
C PRO A 390 -9.29 31.59 1.62
N GLY A 391 -9.88 30.39 1.51
CA GLY A 391 -9.59 29.45 0.41
C GLY A 391 -9.45 27.96 0.76
N LEU A 392 -9.71 27.53 2.00
CA LEU A 392 -9.63 26.12 2.40
C LEU A 392 -10.99 25.61 2.83
N SER A 393 -11.48 24.56 2.15
CA SER A 393 -12.60 23.75 2.61
C SER A 393 -12.14 22.98 3.84
N ASP A 394 -12.31 23.59 5.00
CA ASP A 394 -11.89 23.06 6.29
C ASP A 394 -12.63 21.77 6.63
N CYS A 395 -11.89 20.68 6.82
CA CYS A 395 -12.31 19.61 7.72
C CYS A 395 -12.21 20.13 9.16
N CYS A 396 -13.16 20.96 9.56
CA CYS A 396 -13.40 21.32 10.95
C CYS A 396 -14.79 20.82 11.35
N CYS A 397 -14.82 19.68 12.03
CA CYS A 397 -15.80 19.48 13.11
C CYS A 397 -15.46 20.50 14.21
N ALA A 398 -15.82 21.77 14.00
CA ALA A 398 -15.73 22.83 15.00
C ALA A 398 -16.81 23.88 14.73
N SER A 399 -17.70 24.03 15.72
CA SER A 399 -18.58 25.18 15.99
C SER A 399 -19.52 25.67 14.87
N ARG A 400 -20.77 25.18 14.87
CA ARG A 400 -21.93 26.06 14.61
C ARG A 400 -22.39 26.62 15.96
N LEU A 401 -21.94 27.82 16.29
CA LEU A 401 -22.65 28.67 17.23
C LEU A 401 -23.77 29.36 16.45
N SER A 402 -24.99 29.21 16.94
CA SER A 402 -26.18 29.92 16.48
C SER A 402 -26.00 31.44 16.68
N PRO A 403 -26.33 32.31 15.73
CA PRO A 403 -26.62 33.70 16.03
C PRO A 403 -28.09 33.79 16.48
N SER A 404 -28.31 34.08 17.75
CA SER A 404 -29.58 34.59 18.25
C SER A 404 -29.31 35.90 18.99
N ALA A 405 -29.27 36.98 18.22
CA ALA A 405 -29.93 38.26 18.46
C ALA A 405 -29.87 39.04 17.14
#